data_AF-A0A7V9VWM6-F1
#
_entry.id   AF-A0A7V9VWM6-F1
#
_cell.length_a   1.000
_cell.length_b   1.000
_cell.length_c   1.000
_cell.angle_alpha   90.00
_cell.angle_beta   90.00
_cell.angle_gamma   90.00
#
_symmetry.space_group_name_H-M   'P 1'
#
loop_
_entity.id
_entity.type
_entity.pdbx_description
1 polymer ?
#
loop_
_entity_poly.entity_id
_entity_poly.type
_entity_poly.pdbx_seq_one_letter_code
_entity_poly.pdbx_strand_id
1 'polypeptide(L)'
;MNDDRDDYIDIQPWPVAELIGQLTAHVAIGRRGLIESDPDTDGFERETDRFELDAWAKLELTSWLTADQLAILEAPLDSLNPDQLDRCEDALVVASSIAWCTRVESELRLPIVTNGDAEQRTIAWSPRPWTPIRNVLKGIRVRSDETLAAERERWELLHWRCHLFTEESDLDEDRKALRDTIRELQGQELLGHNDVDLILEDGTPFSDLDDDTLDEIASQSEIRLRALNWVCGFGDTPATAPLFVDE
;
A
#
# COMPACT_ATOMS: atom_id res chain seq x y z
N MET A 1 25.47 -5.53 -29.13
CA MET A 1 24.13 -6.12 -29.01
C MET A 1 24.13 -6.71 -27.62
N ASN A 2 23.91 -5.85 -26.63
CA ASN A 2 23.73 -6.30 -25.25
C ASN A 2 22.41 -7.05 -25.23
N ASP A 3 22.42 -8.20 -24.58
CA ASP A 3 21.22 -9.00 -24.37
C ASP A 3 20.47 -8.28 -23.24
N ASP A 4 19.53 -7.38 -23.57
CA ASP A 4 18.64 -6.68 -22.63
C ASP A 4 17.64 -7.66 -21.95
N ARG A 5 18.09 -8.89 -21.66
CA ARG A 5 17.28 -9.98 -21.10
C ARG A 5 17.69 -10.36 -19.68
N ASP A 6 18.80 -9.82 -19.17
CA ASP A 6 19.33 -10.17 -17.85
C ASP A 6 18.80 -9.30 -16.70
N ASP A 7 18.10 -8.18 -16.97
CA ASP A 7 17.62 -7.23 -15.94
C ASP A 7 16.11 -7.40 -15.60
N TYR A 8 15.46 -8.49 -16.01
CA TYR A 8 14.04 -8.71 -15.71
C TYR A 8 13.86 -9.43 -14.36
N ILE A 9 13.32 -8.69 -13.38
CA ILE A 9 12.89 -9.26 -12.10
C ILE A 9 11.78 -10.30 -12.32
N ASP A 10 12.04 -11.55 -11.88
CA ASP A 10 11.09 -12.66 -11.99
C ASP A 10 9.96 -12.50 -10.97
N ILE A 11 8.80 -12.06 -11.46
CA ILE A 11 7.59 -11.88 -10.66
C ILE A 11 6.86 -13.23 -10.56
N GLN A 12 6.65 -13.70 -9.32
CA GLN A 12 5.94 -14.93 -9.00
C GLN A 12 4.83 -14.63 -7.99
N PRO A 13 3.66 -14.12 -8.42
CA PRO A 13 2.68 -13.61 -7.49
C PRO A 13 2.15 -14.69 -6.54
N TRP A 14 1.87 -14.31 -5.30
CA TRP A 14 1.24 -15.22 -4.35
C TRP A 14 -0.09 -15.77 -4.88
N PRO A 15 -0.51 -16.97 -4.45
CA PRO A 15 -1.80 -17.52 -4.82
C PRO A 15 -2.93 -16.53 -4.50
N VAL A 16 -3.92 -16.42 -5.39
CA VAL A 16 -5.05 -15.49 -5.23
C VAL A 16 -5.76 -15.63 -3.88
N ALA A 17 -5.84 -16.85 -3.33
CA ALA A 17 -6.41 -17.07 -2.00
C ALA A 17 -5.62 -16.37 -0.89
N GLU A 18 -4.29 -16.38 -0.96
CA GLU A 18 -3.43 -15.68 -0.01
C GLU A 18 -3.55 -14.17 -0.16
N LEU A 19 -3.55 -13.67 -1.40
CA LEU A 19 -3.73 -12.24 -1.68
C LEU A 19 -5.07 -11.72 -1.12
N ILE A 20 -6.16 -12.43 -1.36
CA ILE A 20 -7.48 -12.02 -0.85
C ILE A 20 -7.61 -12.21 0.66
N GLY A 21 -7.00 -13.25 1.22
CA GLY A 21 -6.93 -13.47 2.66
C GLY A 21 -6.24 -12.30 3.37
N GLN A 22 -5.04 -11.94 2.91
CA GLN A 22 -4.27 -10.80 3.43
C GLN A 22 -4.98 -9.47 3.21
N LEU A 23 -5.52 -9.22 2.01
CA LEU A 23 -6.34 -8.04 1.73
C LEU A 23 -7.48 -7.90 2.75
N THR A 24 -8.23 -8.98 2.98
CA THR A 24 -9.37 -8.96 3.88
C THR A 24 -8.94 -8.78 5.34
N ALA A 25 -7.82 -9.40 5.74
CA ALA A 25 -7.23 -9.22 7.06
C ALA A 25 -6.83 -7.76 7.31
N HIS A 26 -6.12 -7.14 6.37
CA HIS A 26 -5.74 -5.73 6.45
C HIS A 26 -6.95 -4.79 6.48
N VAL A 27 -8.01 -5.06 5.70
CA VAL A 27 -9.26 -4.29 5.81
C VAL A 27 -9.92 -4.46 7.18
N ALA A 28 -9.86 -5.65 7.79
CA ALA A 28 -10.39 -5.85 9.14
C ALA A 28 -9.65 -4.98 10.17
N ILE A 29 -8.32 -4.87 10.07
CA ILE A 29 -7.52 -3.99 10.92
C ILE A 29 -7.85 -2.52 10.66
N GLY A 30 -7.96 -2.10 9.40
CA GLY A 30 -8.39 -0.74 9.07
C GLY A 30 -9.77 -0.39 9.62
N ARG A 31 -10.75 -1.31 9.52
CA ARG A 31 -12.08 -1.12 10.13
C ARG A 31 -12.02 -0.97 11.65
N ARG A 32 -11.09 -1.66 12.32
CA ARG A 32 -10.90 -1.50 13.76
C ARG A 32 -10.45 -0.08 14.12
N GLY A 33 -9.58 0.52 13.32
CA GLY A 33 -9.19 1.93 13.45
C GLY A 33 -10.39 2.88 13.26
N LEU A 34 -11.17 2.67 12.20
CA LEU A 34 -12.37 3.48 11.94
C LEU A 34 -13.40 3.41 13.06
N ILE A 35 -13.60 2.23 13.67
CA ILE A 35 -14.47 2.07 14.85
C ILE A 35 -13.92 2.86 16.04
N GLU A 36 -12.60 2.89 16.26
CA GLU A 36 -12.02 3.67 17.35
C GLU A 36 -12.23 5.17 17.14
N SER A 37 -12.11 5.64 15.90
CA SER A 37 -12.09 7.05 15.55
C SER A 37 -13.43 7.65 15.16
N ASP A 38 -14.54 6.91 15.18
CA ASP A 38 -15.87 7.41 14.81
C ASP A 38 -16.54 8.19 15.97
N PRO A 39 -16.62 9.54 15.91
CA PRO A 39 -17.24 10.33 16.97
C PRO A 39 -18.77 10.36 16.90
N ASP A 40 -19.36 9.95 15.77
CA ASP A 40 -20.79 10.09 15.50
C ASP A 40 -21.58 8.88 16.03
N THR A 41 -20.90 7.75 16.25
CA THR A 41 -21.47 6.51 16.77
C THR A 41 -21.29 6.39 18.29
N ASP A 42 -22.35 6.00 19.00
CA ASP A 42 -22.27 5.89 20.46
C ASP A 42 -21.37 4.72 20.91
N GLY A 43 -20.78 4.83 22.11
CA GLY A 43 -19.78 3.87 22.58
C GLY A 43 -20.29 2.43 22.72
N PHE A 44 -21.59 2.20 22.92
CA PHE A 44 -22.14 0.85 22.98
C PHE A 44 -22.23 0.22 21.59
N GLU A 45 -22.64 1.00 20.58
CA GLU A 45 -22.65 0.57 19.19
C GLU A 45 -21.23 0.31 18.68
N ARG A 46 -20.28 1.21 18.95
CA ARG A 46 -18.85 1.00 18.60
C ARG A 46 -18.26 -0.25 19.24
N GLU A 47 -18.54 -0.51 20.52
CA GLU A 47 -18.07 -1.73 21.19
C GLU A 47 -18.74 -3.00 20.61
N THR A 48 -20.01 -2.90 20.18
CA THR A 48 -20.70 -4.00 19.50
C THR A 48 -20.05 -4.31 18.16
N ASP A 49 -19.81 -3.29 17.33
CA ASP A 49 -19.14 -3.44 16.04
C ASP A 49 -17.73 -4.01 16.19
N ARG A 50 -16.97 -3.54 17.18
CA ARG A 50 -15.66 -4.08 17.53
C ARG A 50 -15.73 -5.56 17.90
N PHE A 51 -16.71 -5.95 18.73
CA PHE A 51 -16.89 -7.34 19.15
C PHE A 51 -17.25 -8.24 17.96
N GLU A 52 -18.15 -7.80 17.08
CA GLU A 52 -18.53 -8.55 15.89
C GLU A 52 -17.36 -8.72 14.93
N LEU A 53 -16.56 -7.67 14.73
CA LEU A 53 -15.36 -7.69 13.91
C LEU A 53 -14.31 -8.68 14.44
N ASP A 54 -14.00 -8.62 15.73
CA ASP A 54 -13.06 -9.56 16.38
C ASP A 54 -13.52 -11.01 16.25
N ALA A 55 -14.79 -11.28 16.61
CA ALA A 55 -15.34 -12.62 16.57
C ALA A 55 -15.32 -13.21 15.14
N TRP A 56 -15.69 -12.42 14.13
CA TRP A 56 -15.63 -12.83 12.74
C TRP A 56 -14.20 -13.05 12.25
N ALA A 57 -13.27 -12.15 12.59
CA ALA A 57 -11.88 -12.25 12.17
C ALA A 57 -11.19 -13.50 12.75
N LYS A 58 -11.45 -13.84 14.02
CA LYS A 58 -10.98 -15.10 14.62
C LYS A 58 -11.53 -16.34 13.93
N LEU A 59 -12.77 -16.28 13.45
CA LEU A 59 -13.38 -17.42 12.77
C LEU A 59 -12.85 -17.58 11.33
N GLU A 60 -12.77 -16.49 10.58
CA GLU A 60 -12.55 -16.53 9.13
C GLU A 60 -11.12 -16.14 8.71
N LEU A 61 -10.40 -15.32 9.48
CA LEU A 61 -9.14 -14.68 9.07
C LEU A 61 -7.89 -15.16 9.81
N THR A 62 -8.01 -16.04 10.81
CA THR A 62 -6.90 -16.45 11.69
C THR A 62 -5.62 -16.87 10.96
N SER A 63 -5.73 -17.51 9.80
CA SER A 63 -4.55 -17.95 9.03
C SER A 63 -3.73 -16.81 8.40
N TRP A 64 -4.32 -15.61 8.27
CA TRP A 64 -3.69 -14.45 7.62
C TRP A 64 -3.34 -13.33 8.61
N LEU A 65 -3.89 -13.38 9.83
CA LEU A 65 -3.61 -12.39 10.87
C LEU A 65 -2.28 -12.70 11.56
N THR A 66 -1.46 -11.66 11.74
CA THR A 66 -0.32 -11.72 12.66
C THR A 66 -0.78 -11.66 14.11
N ALA A 67 0.09 -12.03 15.05
CA ALA A 67 -0.21 -11.92 16.48
C ALA A 67 -0.50 -10.47 16.90
N ASP A 68 0.24 -9.51 16.34
CA ASP A 68 0.04 -8.08 16.61
C ASP A 68 -1.31 -7.58 16.07
N GLN A 69 -1.68 -8.00 14.86
CA GLN A 69 -2.97 -7.67 14.26
C GLN A 69 -4.14 -8.26 15.07
N LEU A 70 -4.00 -9.50 15.55
CA LEU A 70 -4.98 -10.10 16.43
C LEU A 70 -5.10 -9.31 17.75
N ALA A 71 -3.99 -8.89 18.34
CA ALA A 71 -4.00 -8.08 19.55
C ALA A 71 -4.73 -6.73 19.37
N ILE A 72 -4.62 -6.10 18.19
CA ILE A 72 -5.35 -4.87 17.84
C ILE A 72 -6.87 -5.12 17.78
N LEU A 73 -7.31 -6.24 17.18
CA LEU A 73 -8.73 -6.60 17.09
C LEU A 73 -9.33 -6.92 18.47
N GLU A 74 -8.55 -7.55 19.34
CA GLU A 74 -8.94 -7.95 20.68
C GLU A 74 -8.99 -6.79 21.70
N ALA A 75 -8.24 -5.72 21.43
CA ALA A 75 -8.14 -4.58 22.33
C ALA A 75 -9.51 -3.93 22.55
N PRO A 76 -9.95 -3.69 23.80
CA PRO A 76 -11.18 -2.98 24.11
C PRO A 76 -11.29 -1.63 23.38
N LEU A 77 -12.51 -1.12 23.20
CA LEU A 77 -12.71 0.23 22.69
C LEU A 77 -11.97 1.27 23.55
N ASP A 78 -11.46 2.32 22.91
CA ASP A 78 -10.70 3.43 23.49
C ASP A 78 -9.38 3.01 24.17
N SER A 79 -8.84 1.83 23.83
CA SER A 79 -7.59 1.29 24.39
C SER A 79 -6.44 1.18 23.40
N LEU A 80 -6.68 1.47 22.11
CA LEU A 80 -5.60 1.53 21.13
C LEU A 80 -4.73 2.74 21.42
N ASN A 81 -3.41 2.52 21.45
CA ASN A 81 -2.45 3.60 21.53
C ASN A 81 -2.23 4.24 20.13
N PRO A 82 -1.57 5.41 20.04
CA PRO A 82 -1.31 6.08 18.76
C PRO A 82 -0.63 5.17 17.73
N ASP A 83 0.45 4.46 18.10
CA ASP A 83 1.14 3.55 17.19
C ASP A 83 0.23 2.42 16.64
N GLN A 84 -0.78 1.99 17.41
CA GLN A 84 -1.75 0.99 16.97
C GLN A 84 -2.80 1.58 16.03
N LEU A 85 -3.16 2.85 16.22
CA LEU A 85 -4.02 3.59 15.30
C LEU A 85 -3.32 3.82 13.96
N ASP A 86 -2.05 4.23 13.99
CA ASP A 86 -1.22 4.40 12.79
C ASP A 86 -1.12 3.08 12.02
N ARG A 87 -0.91 1.95 12.72
CA ARG A 87 -0.93 0.61 12.09
C ARG A 87 -2.29 0.27 11.45
N CYS A 88 -3.40 0.81 11.93
CA CYS A 88 -4.70 0.62 11.30
C CYS A 88 -4.82 1.41 9.99
N GLU A 89 -4.26 2.61 9.96
CA GLU A 89 -4.17 3.43 8.75
C GLU A 89 -3.24 2.79 7.72
N ASP A 90 -2.04 2.37 8.13
CA ASP A 90 -1.09 1.63 7.29
C ASP A 90 -1.71 0.36 6.70
N ALA A 91 -2.51 -0.35 7.50
CA ALA A 91 -3.22 -1.53 7.02
C ALA A 91 -4.18 -1.21 5.87
N LEU A 92 -4.82 -0.05 5.86
CA LEU A 92 -5.66 0.37 4.73
C LEU A 92 -4.82 0.66 3.47
N VAL A 93 -3.63 1.25 3.63
CA VAL A 93 -2.71 1.48 2.50
C VAL A 93 -2.21 0.15 1.91
N VAL A 94 -1.88 -0.82 2.76
CA VAL A 94 -1.54 -2.18 2.31
C VAL A 94 -2.73 -2.83 1.60
N ALA A 95 -3.93 -2.71 2.17
CA ALA A 95 -5.14 -3.25 1.59
C ALA A 95 -5.43 -2.64 0.20
N SER A 96 -5.42 -1.31 0.07
CA SER A 96 -5.70 -0.65 -1.22
C SER A 96 -4.67 -1.02 -2.29
N SER A 97 -3.40 -1.22 -1.90
CA SER A 97 -2.34 -1.72 -2.79
C SER A 97 -2.63 -3.13 -3.31
N ILE A 98 -2.99 -4.07 -2.42
CA ILE A 98 -3.34 -5.44 -2.81
C ILE A 98 -4.64 -5.47 -3.63
N ALA A 99 -5.62 -4.64 -3.29
CA ALA A 99 -6.89 -4.50 -4.02
C ALA A 99 -6.65 -4.03 -5.46
N TRP A 100 -5.75 -3.06 -5.66
CA TRP A 100 -5.34 -2.64 -6.99
C TRP A 100 -4.66 -3.78 -7.76
N CYS A 101 -3.71 -4.49 -7.15
CA CYS A 101 -3.02 -5.61 -7.80
C CYS A 101 -3.96 -6.73 -8.23
N THR A 102 -5.02 -6.96 -7.47
CA THR A 102 -6.00 -8.04 -7.68
C THR A 102 -7.20 -7.62 -8.53
N ARG A 103 -7.15 -6.41 -9.12
CA ARG A 103 -8.23 -5.80 -9.93
C ARG A 103 -9.57 -5.67 -9.19
N VAL A 104 -9.52 -5.64 -7.86
CA VAL A 104 -10.66 -5.21 -7.05
C VAL A 104 -10.94 -3.73 -7.33
N GLU A 105 -9.87 -2.93 -7.36
CA GLU A 105 -9.89 -1.56 -7.85
C GLU A 105 -9.69 -1.53 -9.37
N SER A 106 -10.45 -0.67 -10.04
CA SER A 106 -10.53 -0.59 -11.51
C SER A 106 -9.53 0.39 -12.13
N GLU A 107 -8.95 1.23 -11.29
CA GLU A 107 -8.06 2.33 -11.59
C GLU A 107 -6.80 1.81 -12.28
N LEU A 108 -6.24 2.66 -13.16
CA LEU A 108 -5.03 2.30 -13.92
C LEU A 108 -3.77 2.35 -13.06
N ARG A 109 -3.74 3.24 -12.06
CA ARG A 109 -2.61 3.51 -11.16
C ARG A 109 -3.10 3.64 -9.72
N LEU A 110 -2.21 3.41 -8.76
CA LEU A 110 -2.44 3.79 -7.36
C LEU A 110 -2.25 5.31 -7.21
N PRO A 111 -3.16 6.03 -6.52
CA PRO A 111 -3.12 7.49 -6.41
C PRO A 111 -1.93 7.94 -5.56
N ILE A 112 -1.10 8.88 -6.02
CA ILE A 112 0.11 9.31 -5.28
C ILE A 112 -0.26 10.04 -3.98
N VAL A 113 -1.10 11.05 -4.09
CA VAL A 113 -1.64 11.79 -2.95
C VAL A 113 -2.96 11.12 -2.56
N THR A 114 -3.10 10.74 -1.29
CA THR A 114 -4.32 10.07 -0.84
C THR A 114 -5.35 11.06 -0.33
N ASN A 115 -6.58 10.85 -0.76
CA ASN A 115 -7.76 11.44 -0.14
C ASN A 115 -8.62 10.37 0.57
N GLY A 116 -8.07 9.17 0.74
CA GLY A 116 -8.75 8.01 1.30
C GLY A 116 -9.75 7.31 0.36
N ASP A 117 -9.95 7.78 -0.87
CA ASP A 117 -10.99 7.22 -1.75
C ASP A 117 -10.70 5.77 -2.14
N ALA A 118 -9.44 5.41 -2.38
CA ALA A 118 -9.05 4.04 -2.72
C ALA A 118 -9.27 3.08 -1.54
N GLU A 119 -8.87 3.51 -0.35
CA GLU A 119 -9.07 2.81 0.91
C GLU A 119 -10.56 2.59 1.18
N GLN A 120 -11.39 3.62 0.99
CA GLN A 120 -12.84 3.54 1.13
C GLN A 120 -13.48 2.55 0.16
N ARG A 121 -13.09 2.57 -1.13
CA ARG A 121 -13.57 1.60 -2.12
C ARG A 121 -13.15 0.18 -1.76
N THR A 122 -11.92 0.00 -1.26
CA THR A 122 -11.41 -1.28 -0.80
C THR A 122 -12.18 -1.80 0.42
N ILE A 123 -12.50 -0.92 1.39
CA ILE A 123 -13.34 -1.26 2.55
C ILE A 123 -14.75 -1.66 2.09
N ALA A 124 -15.32 -0.94 1.11
CA ALA A 124 -16.66 -1.19 0.59
C ALA A 124 -16.76 -2.52 -0.18
N TRP A 125 -15.69 -2.91 -0.88
CA TRP A 125 -15.60 -4.21 -1.55
C TRP A 125 -15.47 -5.38 -0.57
N SER A 126 -14.69 -5.21 0.50
CA SER A 126 -14.36 -6.27 1.45
C SER A 126 -15.60 -6.86 2.15
N PRO A 127 -15.67 -8.19 2.37
CA PRO A 127 -16.81 -8.82 3.00
C PRO A 127 -17.11 -8.18 4.36
N ARG A 128 -18.40 -7.98 4.67
CA ARG A 128 -18.82 -7.47 5.98
C ARG A 128 -18.53 -8.51 7.08
N PRO A 129 -18.39 -8.10 8.37
CA PRO A 129 -18.07 -8.95 9.54
C PRO A 129 -19.05 -10.09 9.90
N TRP A 130 -19.44 -10.91 8.95
CA TRP A 130 -20.38 -12.04 9.09
C TRP A 130 -20.52 -12.79 7.76
N THR A 131 -19.87 -12.28 6.71
CA THR A 131 -19.89 -12.87 5.37
C THR A 131 -18.68 -13.79 5.20
N PRO A 132 -18.87 -15.04 4.75
CA PRO A 132 -17.76 -15.95 4.50
C PRO A 132 -16.81 -15.43 3.42
N ILE A 133 -15.50 -15.45 3.66
CA ILE A 133 -14.47 -14.92 2.74
C ILE A 133 -14.51 -15.63 1.39
N ARG A 134 -14.84 -16.92 1.38
CA ARG A 134 -14.96 -17.71 0.15
C ARG A 134 -15.91 -17.11 -0.90
N ASN A 135 -16.82 -16.24 -0.49
CA ASN A 135 -17.76 -15.58 -1.39
C ASN A 135 -17.08 -14.52 -2.29
N VAL A 136 -15.98 -13.92 -1.84
CA VAL A 136 -15.25 -12.86 -2.58
C VAL A 136 -14.08 -13.39 -3.41
N LEU A 137 -13.72 -14.68 -3.28
CA LEU A 137 -12.64 -15.30 -4.06
C LEU A 137 -12.97 -15.47 -5.56
N LYS A 138 -14.24 -15.37 -5.96
CA LYS A 138 -14.65 -15.67 -7.34
C LYS A 138 -14.37 -14.52 -8.28
N GLY A 139 -13.66 -14.80 -9.37
CA GLY A 139 -13.46 -13.85 -10.47
C GLY A 139 -12.31 -12.86 -10.26
N ILE A 140 -11.60 -12.97 -9.15
CA ILE A 140 -10.40 -12.17 -8.86
C ILE A 140 -9.27 -12.56 -9.79
N ARG A 141 -8.55 -11.56 -10.30
CA ARG A 141 -7.43 -11.75 -11.22
C ARG A 141 -6.31 -10.77 -10.87
N VAL A 142 -5.11 -11.29 -10.75
CA VAL A 142 -3.92 -10.46 -10.60
C VAL A 142 -3.67 -9.70 -11.91
N ARG A 143 -3.18 -8.46 -11.81
CA ARG A 143 -2.65 -7.69 -12.95
C ARG A 143 -1.45 -8.42 -13.57
N SER A 144 -1.10 -8.06 -14.80
CA SER A 144 0.03 -8.71 -15.47
C SER A 144 1.34 -8.28 -14.83
N ASP A 145 2.38 -9.10 -14.99
CA ASP A 145 3.70 -8.85 -14.41
C ASP A 145 4.25 -7.50 -14.89
N GLU A 146 4.04 -7.13 -16.15
CA GLU A 146 4.47 -5.81 -16.68
C GLU A 146 3.75 -4.64 -16.00
N THR A 147 2.46 -4.84 -15.65
CA THR A 147 1.69 -3.81 -14.95
C THR A 147 2.15 -3.68 -13.50
N LEU A 148 2.43 -4.80 -12.83
CA LEU A 148 2.94 -4.83 -11.47
C LEU A 148 4.35 -4.23 -11.39
N ALA A 149 5.24 -4.61 -12.31
CA ALA A 149 6.60 -4.08 -12.41
C ALA A 149 6.60 -2.57 -12.60
N ALA A 150 5.82 -2.06 -13.57
CA ALA A 150 5.73 -0.62 -13.84
C ALA A 150 5.18 0.17 -12.63
N GLU A 151 4.18 -0.36 -11.92
CA GLU A 151 3.66 0.31 -10.73
C GLU A 151 4.67 0.33 -9.60
N ARG A 152 5.39 -0.79 -9.40
CA ARG A 152 6.46 -0.87 -8.41
C ARG A 152 7.57 0.13 -8.69
N GLU A 153 8.08 0.15 -9.92
CA GLU A 153 9.16 1.07 -10.32
C GLU A 153 8.74 2.54 -10.12
N ARG A 154 7.49 2.87 -10.45
CA ARG A 154 6.92 4.19 -10.14
C ARG A 154 6.95 4.52 -8.64
N TRP A 155 6.58 3.59 -7.76
CA TRP A 155 6.62 3.81 -6.31
C TRP A 155 8.03 3.86 -5.75
N GLU A 156 8.95 3.09 -6.32
CA GLU A 156 10.38 3.13 -6.00
C GLU A 156 10.99 4.48 -6.34
N LEU A 157 10.66 5.04 -7.51
CA LEU A 157 11.10 6.38 -7.92
C LEU A 157 10.58 7.47 -6.97
N LEU A 158 9.32 7.38 -6.54
CA LEU A 158 8.74 8.32 -5.56
C LEU A 158 9.44 8.19 -4.20
N HIS A 159 9.61 6.96 -3.72
CA HIS A 159 10.31 6.69 -2.47
C HIS A 159 11.73 7.24 -2.50
N TRP A 160 12.50 6.94 -3.56
CA TRP A 160 13.82 7.50 -3.76
C TRP A 160 13.79 9.03 -3.80
N ARG A 161 12.84 9.64 -4.51
CA ARG A 161 12.74 11.10 -4.63
C ARG A 161 12.45 11.79 -3.30
N CYS A 162 11.64 11.19 -2.42
CA CYS A 162 11.41 11.68 -1.05
C CYS A 162 12.69 11.72 -0.21
N HIS A 163 13.63 10.80 -0.48
CA HIS A 163 14.87 10.65 0.29
C HIS A 163 16.09 11.25 -0.42
N LEU A 164 15.91 11.77 -1.64
CA LEU A 164 16.90 12.54 -2.37
C LEU A 164 16.87 13.96 -1.78
N PHE A 165 18.00 14.47 -1.28
CA PHE A 165 18.14 15.71 -0.49
C PHE A 165 17.87 15.64 1.03
N THR A 166 18.29 14.56 1.70
CA THR A 166 18.39 14.55 3.17
C THR A 166 19.53 15.43 3.68
N GLU A 167 19.49 15.85 4.96
CA GLU A 167 20.51 16.74 5.57
C GLU A 167 21.97 16.25 5.43
N GLU A 168 22.18 14.95 5.23
CA GLU A 168 23.50 14.32 5.11
C GLU A 168 24.05 14.24 3.68
N SER A 169 23.29 14.67 2.66
CA SER A 169 23.65 14.44 1.25
C SER A 169 24.48 15.56 0.60
N ASP A 170 25.26 15.19 -0.42
CA ASP A 170 25.91 16.14 -1.31
C ASP A 170 24.89 16.63 -2.35
N LEU A 171 24.41 17.86 -2.16
CA LEU A 171 23.38 18.48 -3.00
C LEU A 171 23.74 18.50 -4.50
N ASP A 172 25.03 18.59 -4.87
CA ASP A 172 25.42 18.61 -6.27
C ASP A 172 25.42 17.21 -6.88
N GLU A 173 25.74 16.18 -6.08
CA GLU A 173 25.63 14.78 -6.45
C GLU A 173 24.16 14.36 -6.60
N ASP A 174 23.31 14.71 -5.64
CA ASP A 174 21.86 14.42 -5.70
C ASP A 174 21.18 15.08 -6.89
N ARG A 175 21.51 16.34 -7.19
CA ARG A 175 21.01 17.04 -8.39
C ARG A 175 21.49 16.39 -9.68
N LYS A 176 22.66 15.76 -9.67
CA LYS A 176 23.14 15.00 -10.82
C LYS A 176 22.34 13.70 -10.93
N ALA A 177 22.17 12.96 -9.84
CA ALA A 177 21.35 11.75 -9.80
C ALA A 177 19.92 12.02 -10.30
N LEU A 178 19.26 13.07 -9.80
CA LEU A 178 17.94 13.50 -10.27
C LEU A 178 17.87 13.68 -11.79
N ARG A 179 18.84 14.42 -12.36
CA ARG A 179 18.87 14.66 -13.80
C ARG A 179 19.16 13.40 -14.61
N ASP A 180 19.98 12.51 -14.09
CA ASP A 180 20.32 11.26 -14.77
C ASP A 180 19.09 10.32 -14.75
N THR A 181 18.40 10.17 -13.61
CA THR A 181 17.12 9.44 -13.52
C THR A 181 16.04 10.03 -14.44
N ILE A 182 15.87 11.36 -14.48
CA ILE A 182 14.92 12.02 -15.39
C ILE A 182 15.23 11.69 -16.86
N ARG A 183 16.51 11.58 -17.24
CA ARG A 183 16.89 11.17 -18.60
C ARG A 183 16.55 9.72 -18.88
N GLU A 184 16.72 8.83 -17.91
CA GLU A 184 16.38 7.41 -18.03
C GLU A 184 14.85 7.20 -18.14
N LEU A 185 14.07 8.04 -17.48
CA LEU A 185 12.61 8.06 -17.60
C LEU A 185 12.11 8.57 -18.96
N GLN A 186 12.97 9.17 -19.81
CA GLN A 186 12.53 9.66 -21.12
C GLN A 186 12.03 8.51 -21.99
N GLY A 187 10.72 8.54 -22.29
CA GLY A 187 10.05 7.50 -23.06
C GLY A 187 9.43 6.39 -22.21
N GLN A 188 9.56 6.47 -20.89
CA GLN A 188 8.81 5.65 -19.94
C GLN A 188 7.55 6.40 -19.49
N GLU A 189 6.40 5.73 -19.47
CA GLU A 189 5.11 6.31 -19.03
C GLU A 189 4.84 6.02 -17.53
N LEU A 190 5.86 6.21 -16.68
CA LEU A 190 5.80 5.98 -15.22
C LEU A 190 5.33 7.21 -14.44
N LEU A 191 5.99 8.35 -14.66
CA LEU A 191 5.70 9.65 -14.04
C LEU A 191 5.89 10.78 -15.06
N GLY A 192 5.19 11.89 -14.85
CA GLY A 192 5.51 13.12 -15.57
C GLY A 192 6.89 13.64 -15.12
N HIS A 193 7.58 14.36 -16.00
CA HIS A 193 8.86 14.98 -15.67
C HIS A 193 9.12 16.24 -16.51
N ASN A 194 9.95 17.13 -16.00
CA ASN A 194 10.61 18.19 -16.78
C ASN A 194 12.13 18.02 -16.70
N ASP A 195 12.92 18.97 -17.20
CA ASP A 195 14.40 18.87 -17.23
C ASP A 195 15.06 18.81 -15.84
N VAL A 196 14.33 19.15 -14.77
CA VAL A 196 14.88 19.35 -13.43
C VAL A 196 14.13 18.64 -12.31
N ASP A 197 12.91 18.14 -12.55
CA ASP A 197 12.10 17.50 -11.50
C ASP A 197 11.06 16.50 -12.04
N LEU A 198 10.52 15.69 -11.13
CA LEU A 198 9.35 14.83 -11.35
C LEU A 198 8.06 15.65 -11.21
N ILE A 199 7.03 15.27 -11.95
CA ILE A 199 5.73 15.92 -11.99
C ILE A 199 4.66 14.89 -11.61
N LEU A 200 3.85 15.23 -10.61
CA LEU A 200 2.72 14.43 -10.16
C LEU A 200 1.57 14.43 -11.18
N GLU A 201 0.57 13.59 -10.95
CA GLU A 201 -0.55 13.39 -11.89
C GLU A 201 -1.45 14.63 -12.08
N ASP A 202 -1.50 15.51 -11.07
CA ASP A 202 -2.21 16.78 -11.11
C ASP A 202 -1.40 17.90 -11.80
N GLY A 203 -0.16 17.62 -12.21
CA GLY A 203 0.75 18.56 -12.83
C GLY A 203 1.66 19.32 -11.84
N THR A 204 1.55 19.03 -10.53
CA THR A 204 2.38 19.66 -9.50
C THR A 204 3.81 19.11 -9.55
N PRO A 205 4.85 19.98 -9.63
CA PRO A 205 6.23 19.55 -9.48
C PRO A 205 6.49 19.00 -8.07
N PHE A 206 7.29 17.96 -7.96
CA PHE A 206 7.61 17.34 -6.67
C PHE A 206 8.29 18.33 -5.70
N SER A 207 9.11 19.25 -6.22
CA SER A 207 9.78 20.31 -5.45
C SER A 207 8.84 21.36 -4.85
N ASP A 208 7.61 21.42 -5.34
CA ASP A 208 6.62 22.43 -4.95
C ASP A 208 5.66 21.91 -3.86
N LEU A 209 5.83 20.65 -3.43
CA LEU A 209 5.06 20.04 -2.35
C LEU A 209 5.43 20.64 -0.99
N ASP A 210 4.46 20.71 -0.09
CA ASP A 210 4.70 21.06 1.31
C ASP A 210 5.25 19.88 2.11
N ASP A 211 5.86 20.19 3.27
CA ASP A 211 6.53 19.20 4.12
C ASP A 211 5.56 18.09 4.57
N ASP A 212 4.32 18.44 4.91
CA ASP A 212 3.29 17.47 5.34
C ASP A 212 2.96 16.48 4.22
N THR A 213 2.81 16.95 2.98
CA THR A 213 2.55 16.10 1.80
C THR A 213 3.77 15.24 1.47
N LEU A 214 4.98 15.77 1.61
CA LEU A 214 6.22 15.02 1.40
C LEU A 214 6.36 13.88 2.40
N ASP A 215 6.08 14.12 3.68
CA ASP A 215 6.10 13.11 4.73
C ASP A 215 5.03 12.03 4.50
N GLU A 216 3.82 12.43 4.04
CA GLU A 216 2.77 11.47 3.65
C GLU A 216 3.23 10.58 2.50
N ILE A 217 3.75 11.16 1.41
CA ILE A 217 4.23 10.39 0.25
C ILE A 217 5.41 9.49 0.66
N ALA A 218 6.33 9.98 1.49
CA ALA A 218 7.47 9.21 1.97
C ALA A 218 7.01 7.96 2.72
N SER A 219 6.13 8.15 3.72
CA SER A 219 5.56 7.05 4.51
C SER A 219 4.79 6.04 3.65
N GLN A 220 3.87 6.54 2.81
CA GLN A 220 3.05 5.66 1.99
C GLN A 220 3.84 4.95 0.89
N SER A 221 4.83 5.61 0.30
CA SER A 221 5.67 4.99 -0.72
C SER A 221 6.38 3.75 -0.17
N GLU A 222 6.84 3.80 1.08
CA GLU A 222 7.42 2.64 1.74
C GLU A 222 6.40 1.50 1.87
N ILE A 223 5.23 1.79 2.45
CA ILE A 223 4.18 0.80 2.73
C ILE A 223 3.67 0.16 1.43
N ARG A 224 3.42 0.98 0.40
CA ARG A 224 2.94 0.53 -0.91
C ARG A 224 3.99 -0.28 -1.63
N LEU A 225 5.24 0.15 -1.62
CA LEU A 225 6.34 -0.57 -2.26
C LEU A 225 6.51 -1.96 -1.65
N ARG A 226 6.47 -2.07 -0.31
CA ARG A 226 6.49 -3.35 0.38
C ARG A 226 5.28 -4.22 0.02
N ALA A 227 4.07 -3.66 -0.01
CA ALA A 227 2.87 -4.40 -0.39
C ALA A 227 2.95 -4.92 -1.84
N LEU A 228 3.41 -4.08 -2.78
CA LEU A 228 3.61 -4.44 -4.19
C LEU A 228 4.67 -5.55 -4.32
N ASN A 229 5.81 -5.41 -3.65
CA ASN A 229 6.86 -6.43 -3.63
C ASN A 229 6.37 -7.75 -3.07
N TRP A 230 5.61 -7.70 -1.97
CA TRP A 230 4.98 -8.90 -1.43
C TRP A 230 4.06 -9.55 -2.44
N VAL A 231 3.15 -8.80 -3.09
CA VAL A 231 2.26 -9.35 -4.12
C VAL A 231 3.04 -10.05 -5.23
N CYS A 232 4.18 -9.49 -5.64
CA CYS A 232 5.07 -10.05 -6.66
C CYS A 232 5.85 -11.30 -6.22
N GLY A 233 5.69 -11.75 -4.97
CA GLY A 233 6.32 -12.95 -4.44
C GLY A 233 7.55 -12.71 -3.58
N PHE A 234 7.86 -11.45 -3.23
CA PHE A 234 9.04 -11.11 -2.43
C PHE A 234 8.71 -11.00 -0.94
N GLY A 235 9.37 -11.80 -0.11
CA GLY A 235 9.16 -11.85 1.34
C GLY A 235 7.92 -12.66 1.76
N ASP A 236 7.80 -12.90 3.06
CA ASP A 236 6.77 -13.79 3.62
C ASP A 236 5.43 -13.06 3.89
N THR A 237 5.51 -11.79 4.27
CA THR A 237 4.38 -10.89 4.57
C THR A 237 4.63 -9.51 3.97
N PRO A 238 3.58 -8.68 3.77
CA PRO A 238 3.75 -7.30 3.35
C PRO A 238 4.77 -6.53 4.18
N ALA A 239 4.75 -6.67 5.51
CA ALA A 239 5.69 -5.96 6.39
C ALA A 239 7.16 -6.40 6.24
N THR A 240 7.40 -7.63 5.78
CA THR A 240 8.75 -8.21 5.64
C THR A 240 9.29 -8.16 4.22
N ALA A 241 8.47 -7.78 3.24
CA ALA A 241 8.91 -7.65 1.87
C ALA A 241 10.02 -6.60 1.76
N PRO A 242 11.07 -6.85 0.97
CA PRO A 242 12.15 -5.89 0.79
C PRO A 242 11.62 -4.62 0.12
N LEU A 243 12.26 -3.48 0.37
CA LEU A 243 11.95 -2.23 -0.33
C LEU A 243 12.54 -2.24 -1.73
N PHE A 244 13.83 -2.54 -1.81
CA PHE A 244 14.57 -2.69 -3.04
C PHE A 244 14.79 -4.18 -3.29
N VAL A 245 14.40 -4.64 -4.47
CA VAL A 245 14.63 -6.02 -4.90
C VAL A 245 15.91 -6.00 -5.71
N ASP A 246 16.97 -6.57 -5.15
CA ASP A 246 18.24 -6.71 -5.85
C ASP A 246 18.04 -7.62 -7.09
N GLU A 247 18.60 -7.19 -8.23
CA GLU A 247 18.70 -7.94 -9.49
C GLU A 247 19.73 -9.08 -9.42
#